data_AF-A0A928SU21-F1
#
_entry.id   AF-A0A928SU21-F1
#
_cell.length_a   1.000
_cell.length_b   1.000
_cell.length_c   1.000
_cell.angle_alpha   90.00
_cell.angle_beta   90.00
_cell.angle_gamma   90.00
#
_symmetry.space_group_name_H-M   'P 1'
#
loop_
_entity.id
_entity.type
_entity.pdbx_description
1 polymer ?
#
loop_
_entity_poly.entity_id
_entity_poly.type
_entity_poly.pdbx_seq_one_letter_code
_entity_poly.pdbx_strand_id
1 'polypeptide(L)'
;MLDLAAQESARALERRLRHYARVGLLIIDEIGFLAFDNRNADLLFQVVSRRYEKKSLVLTTNLAFRDWPSIFPNATCATALIDRVIHHADVIAIEGESYRAREAQQSAKARRSTKKKEDEA
;
A
#
# COMPACT_ATOMS: atom_id res chain seq x y z
N MET A 1 5.35 7.34 -0.55
CA MET A 1 6.69 7.30 -1.19
C MET A 1 7.11 8.63 -1.79
N LEU A 2 6.18 9.37 -2.42
CA LEU A 2 6.45 10.71 -2.96
C LEU A 2 7.12 11.68 -1.95
N ASP A 3 6.72 11.68 -0.68
CA ASP A 3 7.37 12.51 0.36
C ASP A 3 8.87 12.19 0.53
N LEU A 4 9.24 10.90 0.51
CA LEU A 4 10.65 10.48 0.63
C LEU A 4 11.44 10.79 -0.65
N ALA A 5 10.82 10.57 -1.81
CA ALA A 5 11.45 10.84 -3.11
C ALA A 5 11.68 12.35 -3.35
N ALA A 6 10.82 13.21 -2.80
CA ALA A 6 10.89 14.66 -2.91
C ALA A 6 12.01 15.30 -2.04
N GLN A 7 12.71 14.54 -1.20
CA GLN A 7 13.78 15.10 -0.38
C GLN A 7 15.05 15.32 -1.21
N GLU A 8 15.47 16.58 -1.32
CA GLU A 8 16.59 17.00 -2.19
C GLU A 8 17.97 16.80 -1.53
N SER A 9 18.04 16.70 -0.20
CA SER A 9 19.30 16.50 0.52
C SER A 9 19.29 15.20 1.34
N ALA A 10 20.46 14.57 1.47
CA ALA A 10 20.63 13.38 2.29
C ALA A 10 20.19 13.60 3.75
N ARG A 11 20.45 14.79 4.31
CA ARG A 11 20.02 15.14 5.67
C ARG A 11 18.50 15.24 5.80
N ALA A 12 17.82 15.81 4.80
CA ALA A 12 16.36 15.91 4.80
C ALA A 12 15.72 14.53 4.64
N LEU A 13 16.25 13.70 3.74
CA LEU A 13 15.84 12.31 3.55
C LEU A 13 15.99 11.50 4.85
N GLU A 14 17.17 11.56 5.47
CA GLU A 14 17.46 10.85 6.71
C GLU A 14 16.50 11.27 7.85
N ARG A 15 16.17 12.56 7.95
CA ARG A 15 15.18 13.06 8.90
C ARG A 15 13.79 12.48 8.64
N ARG A 16 13.37 12.36 7.38
CA ARG A 16 12.07 11.76 7.01
C ARG A 16 12.06 10.25 7.23
N LEU A 17 13.12 9.53 6.89
CA LEU A 17 13.23 8.11 7.19
C LEU A 17 13.14 7.84 8.70
N ARG A 18 13.80 8.66 9.54
CA ARG A 18 13.62 8.58 11.01
C ARG A 18 12.21 8.90 11.46
N HIS A 19 11.52 9.82 10.79
CA HIS A 19 10.11 10.10 11.09
C HIS A 19 9.25 8.86 10.88
N TYR A 20 9.37 8.18 9.73
CA TYR A 20 8.62 6.94 9.47
C TYR A 20 9.10 5.74 10.31
N ALA A 21 10.36 5.72 10.75
CA ALA A 21 10.88 4.65 11.60
C ALA A 21 10.44 4.76 13.08
N ARG A 22 10.16 5.98 13.59
CA ARG A 22 9.90 6.18 15.03
C ARG A 22 8.47 5.87 15.47
N VAL A 23 7.49 6.00 14.57
CA VAL A 23 6.06 5.85 14.93
C VAL A 23 5.77 4.43 15.40
N GLY A 24 4.87 4.29 16.39
CA GLY A 24 4.54 2.99 16.99
C GLY A 24 3.98 2.00 15.96
N LEU A 25 3.08 2.48 15.11
CA LEU A 25 2.50 1.77 13.98
C LEU A 25 2.66 2.61 12.71
N LEU A 26 3.09 1.99 11.63
CA LEU A 26 3.10 2.59 10.30
C LEU A 26 2.21 1.75 9.40
N ILE A 27 1.29 2.41 8.67
CA ILE A 27 0.44 1.78 7.66
C ILE A 27 0.96 2.23 6.29
N ILE A 28 1.23 1.26 5.42
CA ILE A 28 1.56 1.52 4.02
C ILE A 28 0.48 0.86 3.18
N ASP A 29 -0.29 1.71 2.52
CA ASP A 29 -1.46 1.30 1.75
C ASP A 29 -1.10 1.09 0.27
N GLU A 30 -1.83 0.19 -0.38
CA GLU A 30 -1.83 -0.07 -1.84
C GLU A 30 -0.45 -0.42 -2.44
N ILE A 31 0.35 -1.24 -1.75
CA ILE A 31 1.59 -1.75 -2.31
C ILE A 31 1.29 -2.59 -3.56
N GLY A 32 1.95 -2.23 -4.67
CA GLY A 32 1.88 -2.98 -5.91
C GLY A 32 0.82 -2.50 -6.90
N PHE A 33 0.08 -1.44 -6.59
CA PHE A 33 -0.82 -0.81 -7.56
C PHE A 33 -0.05 -0.13 -8.71
N LEU A 34 1.11 0.46 -8.42
CA LEU A 34 2.05 1.00 -9.41
C LEU A 34 3.39 0.26 -9.30
N ALA A 35 4.02 0.01 -10.45
CA ALA A 35 5.39 -0.49 -10.47
C ALA A 35 6.32 0.53 -9.80
N PHE A 36 7.17 0.07 -8.90
CA PHE A 36 8.16 0.92 -8.26
C PHE A 36 9.36 1.10 -9.20
N ASP A 37 9.84 2.33 -9.33
CA ASP A 37 11.21 2.54 -9.80
C ASP A 37 12.21 2.07 -8.72
N ASN A 38 13.47 1.86 -9.12
CA ASN A 38 14.51 1.38 -8.19
C ASN A 38 14.66 2.28 -6.97
N ARG A 39 14.58 3.59 -7.17
CA ARG A 39 14.72 4.56 -6.09
C ARG A 39 13.62 4.40 -5.04
N ASN A 40 12.37 4.27 -5.45
CA ASN A 40 11.28 4.08 -4.50
C ASN A 40 11.35 2.68 -3.86
N ALA A 41 11.77 1.64 -4.58
CA ALA A 41 12.00 0.32 -3.98
C ALA A 41 13.03 0.39 -2.84
N ASP A 42 14.17 1.06 -3.07
CA ASP A 42 15.22 1.26 -2.06
C ASP A 42 14.75 2.09 -0.87
N LEU A 43 13.95 3.13 -1.11
CA LEU A 43 13.37 3.92 -0.04
C LEU A 43 12.41 3.10 0.84
N LEU A 44 11.60 2.23 0.23
CA LEU A 44 10.68 1.35 0.95
C LEU A 44 11.48 0.33 1.77
N PHE A 45 12.50 -0.25 1.15
CA PHE A 45 13.45 -1.13 1.82
C PHE A 45 14.10 -0.49 3.04
N GLN A 46 14.52 0.78 2.94
CA GLN A 46 15.10 1.50 4.08
C GLN A 46 14.09 1.72 5.21
N VAL A 47 12.84 2.04 4.90
CA VAL A 47 11.78 2.18 5.92
C VAL A 47 11.53 0.84 6.60
N VAL A 48 11.30 -0.24 5.83
CA VAL A 48 11.03 -1.58 6.37
C VAL A 48 12.22 -2.07 7.18
N SER A 49 13.45 -1.95 6.68
CA SER A 49 14.66 -2.40 7.38
C SER A 49 14.88 -1.69 8.71
N ARG A 50 14.51 -0.40 8.82
CA ARG A 50 14.60 0.33 10.10
C ARG A 50 13.53 -0.09 11.12
N ARG A 51 12.40 -0.62 10.65
CA ARG A 51 11.26 -1.03 11.49
C ARG A 51 11.27 -2.52 11.81
N TYR A 52 11.90 -3.33 10.99
CA TYR A 52 12.07 -4.76 11.16
C TYR A 52 12.54 -5.09 12.59
N GLU A 53 11.82 -6.00 13.26
CA GLU A 53 12.02 -6.42 14.65
C GLU A 53 11.98 -5.31 15.71
N LYS A 54 11.50 -4.10 15.36
CA LYS A 54 11.50 -2.93 16.27
C LYS A 54 10.14 -2.28 16.43
N LYS A 55 9.37 -2.12 15.34
CA LYS A 55 8.08 -1.40 15.34
C LYS A 55 7.10 -2.02 14.35
N SER A 56 5.82 -2.02 14.68
CA SER A 56 4.77 -2.67 13.90
C SER A 56 4.53 -2.00 12.55
N LEU A 57 4.25 -2.81 11.53
CA LEU A 57 3.97 -2.38 10.17
C LEU A 57 2.69 -3.06 9.71
N VAL A 58 1.77 -2.30 9.13
CA VAL A 58 0.61 -2.84 8.41
C VAL A 58 0.76 -2.47 6.95
N LEU A 59 0.61 -3.48 6.09
CA LEU A 59 0.70 -3.34 4.66
C LEU A 59 -0.61 -3.80 4.03
N THR A 60 -1.07 -3.09 3.01
CA THR A 60 -2.15 -3.58 2.15
C THR A 60 -1.60 -3.76 0.74
N THR A 61 -2.05 -4.81 0.07
CA THR A 61 -1.68 -5.10 -1.31
C THR A 61 -2.80 -5.88 -1.97
N ASN A 62 -3.00 -5.63 -3.26
CA ASN A 62 -3.87 -6.44 -4.12
C ASN A 62 -3.08 -7.53 -4.87
N LEU A 63 -1.77 -7.65 -4.63
CA LEU A 63 -0.90 -8.64 -5.25
C LEU A 63 -0.52 -9.73 -4.25
N ALA A 64 -0.51 -10.97 -4.72
CA ALA A 64 0.06 -12.07 -3.94
C ALA A 64 1.58 -11.89 -3.81
N PHE A 65 2.17 -12.33 -2.70
CA PHE A 65 3.62 -12.18 -2.46
C PHE A 65 4.50 -12.78 -3.57
N ARG A 66 4.05 -13.86 -4.21
CA ARG A 66 4.74 -14.47 -5.37
C ARG A 66 4.90 -13.51 -6.56
N ASP A 67 4.01 -12.53 -6.66
CA ASP A 67 3.96 -11.55 -7.75
C ASP A 67 4.71 -10.26 -7.39
N TRP A 68 5.16 -10.10 -6.14
CA TRP A 68 5.93 -8.93 -5.72
C TRP A 68 7.25 -8.70 -6.49
N PRO A 69 7.98 -9.73 -6.97
CA PRO A 69 9.13 -9.50 -7.84
C PRO A 69 8.79 -8.70 -9.10
N SER A 70 7.55 -8.79 -9.60
CA SER A 70 7.11 -8.05 -10.80
C SER A 70 6.94 -6.54 -10.59
N ILE A 71 6.65 -6.11 -9.35
CA ILE A 71 6.55 -4.69 -8.98
C ILE A 71 7.92 -4.07 -8.66
N PHE A 72 8.96 -4.90 -8.55
CA PHE A 72 10.34 -4.50 -8.27
C PHE A 72 11.32 -5.04 -9.33
N PRO A 73 11.08 -4.82 -10.64
CA PRO A 73 11.76 -5.55 -11.70
C PRO A 73 13.28 -5.39 -11.73
N ASN A 74 13.81 -4.29 -11.19
CA ASN A 74 15.24 -3.97 -11.21
C ASN A 74 15.82 -3.72 -9.80
N ALA A 75 15.07 -3.98 -8.73
CA ALA A 75 15.51 -3.71 -7.37
C ALA A 75 16.10 -4.96 -6.72
N THR A 76 17.41 -5.00 -6.55
CA THR A 76 18.12 -6.10 -5.86
C THR A 76 17.64 -6.29 -4.41
N CYS A 77 17.07 -5.23 -3.81
CA CYS A 77 16.53 -5.25 -2.47
C CYS A 77 15.14 -5.89 -2.36
N ALA A 78 14.47 -6.21 -3.46
CA ALA A 78 13.08 -6.69 -3.47
C ALA A 78 12.88 -7.98 -2.67
N THR A 79 13.71 -9.00 -2.92
CA THR A 79 13.65 -10.27 -2.18
C THR A 79 13.89 -10.05 -0.70
N ALA A 80 14.88 -9.21 -0.37
CA ALA A 80 15.26 -8.89 1.01
C ALA A 80 14.19 -8.05 1.73
N LEU A 81 13.43 -7.24 0.99
CA LEU A 81 12.27 -6.51 1.48
C LEU A 81 11.13 -7.47 1.82
N ILE A 82 10.77 -8.34 0.88
CA ILE A 82 9.69 -9.34 1.05
C ILE A 82 10.00 -10.22 2.26
N ASP A 83 11.22 -10.76 2.34
CA ASP A 83 11.67 -11.61 3.44
C ASP A 83 11.47 -10.96 4.82
N ARG A 84 11.89 -9.70 4.97
CA ARG A 84 11.70 -8.95 6.23
C ARG A 84 10.24 -8.67 6.55
N VAL A 85 9.41 -8.43 5.54
CA VAL A 85 7.98 -8.21 5.74
C VAL A 85 7.32 -9.48 6.22
N ILE A 86 7.60 -10.63 5.60
CA ILE A 86 6.88 -11.87 5.86
C ILE A 86 7.34 -12.62 7.12
N HIS A 87 8.59 -12.42 7.57
CA HIS A 87 9.17 -13.23 8.65
C HIS A 87 8.36 -13.18 9.96
N HIS A 88 7.86 -12.00 10.35
CA HIS A 88 7.05 -11.81 11.56
C HIS A 88 5.66 -11.24 11.24
N ALA A 89 5.09 -11.59 10.09
CA ALA A 89 3.79 -11.06 9.67
C ALA A 89 2.64 -12.06 9.88
N ASP A 90 1.52 -11.51 10.34
CA ASP A 90 0.21 -12.16 10.20
C ASP A 90 -0.39 -11.77 8.85
N VAL A 91 -0.59 -12.76 7.98
CA VAL A 91 -1.15 -12.55 6.64
C VAL A 91 -2.65 -12.77 6.67
N ILE A 92 -3.42 -11.71 6.43
CA ILE A 92 -4.88 -11.76 6.34
C ILE A 92 -5.28 -11.70 4.87
N ALA A 93 -5.73 -12.83 4.33
CA ALA A 93 -6.33 -12.87 3.00
C ALA A 93 -7.75 -12.30 3.06
N ILE A 94 -8.01 -11.28 2.23
CA ILE A 94 -9.34 -10.66 2.11
C ILE A 94 -9.90 -11.04 0.75
N GLU A 95 -10.98 -11.81 0.77
CA GLU A 95 -11.71 -12.24 -0.42
C GLU A 95 -13.14 -11.70 -0.37
N GLY A 96 -13.66 -11.28 -1.52
CA GLY A 96 -15.04 -10.80 -1.63
C GLY A 96 -15.24 -9.80 -2.75
N GLU A 97 -16.51 -9.45 -2.97
CA GLU A 97 -16.89 -8.42 -3.93
C GLU A 97 -16.47 -7.03 -3.45
N SER A 98 -16.12 -6.16 -4.40
CA SER A 98 -15.80 -4.77 -4.13
C SER A 98 -16.97 -4.07 -3.43
N TYR A 99 -16.72 -3.55 -2.23
CA TYR A 99 -17.71 -2.78 -1.49
C TYR A 99 -18.16 -1.54 -2.27
N ARG A 100 -17.21 -0.89 -2.98
CA ARG A 100 -17.48 0.26 -3.86
C ARG A 100 -18.48 -0.09 -4.97
N ALA A 101 -18.35 -1.28 -5.56
CA ALA A 101 -19.28 -1.74 -6.60
C ALA A 101 -20.68 -2.00 -6.04
N ARG A 102 -20.78 -2.58 -4.84
CA ARG A 102 -22.06 -2.80 -4.15
C ARG A 102 -22.79 -1.47 -3.87
N GLU A 103 -22.07 -0.47 -3.36
CA GLU A 103 -22.63 0.87 -3.12
C GLU A 103 -23.06 1.57 -4.42
N ALA A 104 -22.26 1.46 -5.48
CA ALA A 104 -22.60 2.00 -6.80
C ALA A 104 -23.88 1.35 -7.37
N GLN A 105 -24.07 0.05 -7.18
CA GLN A 105 -25.30 -0.64 -7.59
C GLN A 105 -26.50 -0.23 -6.75
N GLN A 106 -26.35 -0.07 -5.44
CA GLN A 106 -27.43 0.37 -4.55
C GLN A 106 -27.88 1.79 -4.87
N SER A 107 -26.94 2.72 -5.05
CA SER A 107 -27.24 4.10 -5.45
C SER A 107 -27.90 4.18 -6.83
N ALA A 108 -27.46 3.37 -7.81
CA ALA A 108 -28.09 3.28 -9.11
C ALA A 108 -29.54 2.75 -9.05
N LYS A 109 -29.80 1.74 -8.20
CA LYS A 109 -31.15 1.21 -7.95
C LYS A 109 -32.07 2.27 -7.31
N ALA A 110 -31.56 3.01 -6.31
CA ALA A 110 -32.30 4.09 -5.67
C ALA A 110 -32.69 5.18 -6.68
N ARG A 111 -31.75 5.65 -7.52
CA ARG A 111 -32.01 6.65 -8.57
C ARG A 111 -33.06 6.21 -9.58
N ARG A 112 -33.04 4.93 -10.01
CA ARG A 112 -34.06 4.36 -10.90
C ARG A 112 -35.44 4.32 -10.26
N SER A 113 -35.53 4.04 -8.95
CA SER A 113 -36.79 4.02 -8.22
C SER A 113 -37.41 5.40 -8.03
N THR A 114 -36.59 6.45 -7.86
CA THR A 114 -37.08 7.84 -7.78
C THR A 114 -37.62 8.30 -9.12
N LYS A 115 -36.89 8.06 -10.21
CA LYS A 115 -37.30 8.47 -11.56
C LYS A 115 -38.61 7.81 -12.00
N LYS A 116 -38.80 6.53 -11.69
CA LYS A 116 -40.05 5.82 -11.98
C LYS A 116 -41.27 6.41 -11.24
N LYS A 117 -41.08 6.92 -10.02
CA LYS A 117 -42.15 7.59 -9.25
C LYS A 117 -42.49 8.99 -9.77
N GLU A 118 -41.52 9.69 -10.35
CA GLU A 118 -41.74 10.99 -11.00
C GLU A 118 -42.41 10.85 -12.36
N ASP A 119 -42.09 9.80 -13.13
CA ASP A 119 -42.74 9.52 -14.42
C ASP A 119 -44.18 8.98 -14.28
N GLU A 120 -44.55 8.47 -13.10
CA GLU A 120 -45.90 7.94 -12.78
C GLU A 120 -46.81 8.97 -12.06
N ALA A 121 -46.33 10.18 -11.80
CA ALA A 121 -47.06 11.27 -11.13
C ALA A 121 -47.39 12.43 -12.10
#